data_AF-A0A7J6TU20-F1
#
_entry.id   AF-A0A7J6TU20-F1
#
_cell.length_a   1.000
_cell.length_b   1.000
_cell.length_c   1.000
_cell.angle_alpha   90.00
_cell.angle_beta   90.00
_cell.angle_gamma   90.00
#
_symmetry.space_group_name_H-M   'P 1'
#
loop_
_entity.id
_entity.type
_entity.pdbx_description
1 polymer ?
#
loop_
_entity_poly.entity_id
_entity_poly.type
_entity_poly.pdbx_seq_one_letter_code
_entity_poly.pdbx_strand_id
1 'polypeptide(L)'
;RFLPDLGHVTVNIEPFSHPPLPAGMDYFPHWVLPNCDLRKYENCWPSLKTKTVVPRYAVGVKVFNFASQRQSMFLTMEESFDELMRSCKEMLKAYAVQIDYPCVHRGRVVATRYMTADGKVMRVTRDGEKAVSASTFRTDVEDELDYHDR
;
A
#
# COMPACT_ATOMS: atom_id res chain seq x y z
N ARG A 1 -21.53 -14.88 -29.37
CA ARG A 1 -20.92 -15.46 -30.59
C ARG A 1 -19.99 -16.56 -30.11
N PHE A 2 -20.33 -17.82 -30.39
CA PHE A 2 -19.47 -18.96 -30.06
C PHE A 2 -18.33 -18.99 -31.08
N LEU A 3 -17.12 -19.32 -30.63
CA LEU A 3 -15.98 -19.52 -31.53
C LEU A 3 -16.30 -20.69 -32.48
N PRO A 4 -15.91 -20.61 -33.77
CA PRO A 4 -16.12 -21.69 -34.71
C PRO A 4 -15.34 -22.95 -34.29
N ASP A 5 -15.88 -24.10 -34.67
CA ASP A 5 -15.31 -25.43 -34.38
C ASP A 5 -13.85 -25.51 -34.85
N LEU A 6 -12.95 -25.82 -33.92
CA LEU A 6 -11.50 -25.97 -34.17
C LEU A 6 -11.14 -27.37 -34.66
N GLY A 7 -12.11 -28.19 -35.09
CA GLY A 7 -11.91 -29.57 -35.55
C GLY A 7 -10.89 -29.77 -36.68
N HIS A 8 -10.49 -28.71 -37.39
CA HIS A 8 -9.45 -28.73 -38.43
C HIS A 8 -8.12 -28.06 -38.02
N VAL A 9 -8.00 -27.58 -36.79
CA VAL A 9 -6.78 -26.95 -36.29
C VAL A 9 -5.91 -28.00 -35.62
N THR A 10 -4.74 -28.25 -36.18
CA THR A 10 -3.72 -29.10 -35.55
C THR A 10 -3.13 -28.37 -34.35
N VAL A 11 -3.54 -28.74 -33.14
CA VAL A 11 -2.92 -28.26 -31.90
C VAL A 11 -1.63 -29.03 -31.70
N ASN A 12 -0.49 -28.35 -31.76
CA ASN A 12 0.79 -28.94 -31.38
C ASN A 12 0.84 -29.05 -29.86
N ILE A 13 0.56 -30.24 -29.33
CA ILE A 13 0.66 -30.54 -27.90
C ILE A 13 2.03 -31.18 -27.69
N GLU A 14 2.99 -30.37 -27.26
CA GLU A 14 4.28 -30.88 -26.82
C GLU A 14 4.23 -31.18 -25.32
N PRO A 15 4.65 -32.38 -24.89
CA PRO A 15 4.74 -32.68 -23.48
C PRO A 15 5.76 -31.74 -22.83
N PHE A 16 5.34 -30.99 -21.82
CA PHE A 16 6.22 -30.13 -21.05
C PHE A 16 7.23 -30.99 -20.27
N SER A 17 8.52 -30.75 -20.51
CA SER A 17 9.61 -31.37 -19.75
C SER A 17 10.20 -30.33 -18.81
N HIS A 18 10.24 -30.65 -17.51
CA HIS A 18 10.89 -29.79 -16.54
C HIS A 18 12.41 -29.82 -16.75
N PRO A 19 13.10 -28.66 -16.75
CA PRO A 19 14.55 -28.64 -16.73
C PRO A 19 15.06 -29.37 -15.48
N PRO A 20 16.19 -30.11 -15.59
CA PRO A 20 16.77 -30.81 -14.45
C PRO A 20 17.20 -29.81 -13.37
N LEU A 21 17.26 -30.28 -12.12
CA LEU A 21 17.82 -29.51 -11.02
C LEU A 21 19.27 -29.09 -11.35
N PRO A 22 19.72 -27.90 -10.91
CA PRO A 22 21.12 -27.50 -11.03
C PRO A 22 22.05 -28.56 -10.43
N ALA A 23 23.25 -28.72 -11.00
CA ALA A 23 24.23 -29.68 -10.51
C ALA A 23 24.51 -29.48 -9.01
N GLY A 24 24.38 -30.55 -8.23
CA GLY A 24 24.57 -30.53 -6.77
C GLY A 24 23.31 -30.24 -5.95
N MET A 25 22.13 -30.14 -6.57
CA MET A 25 20.85 -30.05 -5.86
C MET A 25 20.06 -31.36 -5.95
N ASP A 26 19.71 -31.92 -4.79
CA ASP A 26 18.86 -33.12 -4.67
C ASP A 26 17.36 -32.78 -4.61
N TYR A 27 17.01 -31.55 -4.23
CA TYR A 27 15.64 -31.05 -4.13
C TYR A 27 15.54 -29.54 -4.35
N PHE A 28 14.34 -29.05 -4.67
CA PHE A 28 14.05 -27.62 -4.69
C PHE A 28 13.99 -27.07 -3.26
N PRO A 29 14.71 -26.00 -2.93
CA PRO A 29 14.69 -25.43 -1.58
C PRO A 29 13.29 -24.93 -1.20
N HIS A 30 12.85 -25.29 0.00
CA HIS A 30 11.55 -24.87 0.56
C HIS A 30 11.63 -23.55 1.36
N TRP A 31 12.73 -22.83 1.22
CA TRP A 31 13.03 -21.62 1.97
C TRP A 31 13.48 -20.49 1.05
N VAL A 32 13.51 -19.27 1.59
CA VAL A 32 14.10 -18.11 0.93
C VAL A 32 15.55 -18.44 0.56
N LEU A 33 15.85 -18.37 -0.74
CA LEU A 33 17.16 -18.74 -1.27
C LEU A 33 18.29 -17.94 -0.59
N PRO A 34 19.47 -18.55 -0.38
CA PRO A 34 20.67 -17.81 0.01
C PRO A 34 20.88 -16.63 -0.96
N ASN A 35 21.17 -15.44 -0.42
CA ASN A 35 21.32 -14.18 -1.16
C ASN A 35 20.04 -13.56 -1.74
N CYS A 36 18.86 -14.10 -1.43
CA CYS A 36 17.61 -13.39 -1.71
C CYS A 36 17.42 -12.25 -0.69
N ASP A 37 17.71 -11.03 -1.12
CA ASP A 37 17.53 -9.83 -0.30
C ASP A 37 16.09 -9.30 -0.43
N LEU A 38 15.24 -9.70 0.53
CA LEU A 38 13.85 -9.26 0.59
C LEU A 38 13.70 -7.76 0.87
N ARG A 39 14.74 -7.08 1.38
CA ARG A 39 14.68 -5.64 1.71
C ARG A 39 14.55 -4.77 0.47
N LYS A 40 15.03 -5.26 -0.67
CA LYS A 40 14.91 -4.59 -1.98
C LYS A 40 13.45 -4.33 -2.39
N TYR A 41 12.52 -5.09 -1.84
CA TYR A 41 11.09 -5.00 -2.18
C TYR A 41 10.28 -4.11 -1.22
N GLU A 42 10.88 -3.61 -0.14
CA GLU A 42 10.17 -2.87 0.91
C GLU A 42 9.52 -1.56 0.40
N ASN A 43 9.99 -1.03 -0.73
CA ASN A 43 9.49 0.20 -1.35
C ASN A 43 8.65 -0.02 -2.62
N CYS A 44 8.32 -1.26 -2.97
CA CYS A 44 7.49 -1.57 -4.13
C CYS A 44 6.44 -2.67 -3.86
N TRP A 45 6.47 -3.29 -2.68
CA TRP A 45 5.49 -4.26 -2.23
C TRP A 45 4.93 -3.86 -0.87
N PRO A 46 3.67 -4.23 -0.55
CA PRO A 46 3.10 -3.93 0.74
C PRO A 46 3.98 -4.45 1.89
N SER A 47 4.33 -3.57 2.82
CA SER A 47 5.26 -3.90 3.91
C SER A 47 4.87 -3.21 5.20
N LEU A 48 4.84 -3.97 6.29
CA LEU A 48 4.59 -3.44 7.63
C LEU A 48 5.85 -2.85 8.29
N LYS A 49 7.01 -2.95 7.65
CA LYS A 49 8.29 -2.56 8.25
C LYS A 49 8.61 -1.07 8.15
N THR A 50 7.88 -0.34 7.31
CA THR A 50 8.13 1.09 7.07
C THR A 50 7.63 1.98 8.20
N LYS A 51 6.81 1.45 9.12
CA LYS A 51 6.32 2.14 10.32
C LYS A 51 6.35 1.23 11.54
N THR A 52 6.52 1.82 12.72
CA THR A 52 6.31 1.12 13.99
C THR A 52 4.82 0.90 14.20
N VAL A 53 4.40 -0.36 14.26
CA VAL A 53 3.02 -0.75 14.51
C VAL A 53 2.91 -1.65 15.73
N VAL A 54 1.87 -1.43 16.54
CA VAL A 54 1.59 -2.24 17.73
C VAL A 54 0.35 -3.12 17.45
N PRO A 55 0.47 -4.45 17.47
CA PRO A 55 -0.64 -5.35 17.22
C PRO A 55 -1.56 -5.45 18.43
N ARG A 56 -2.88 -5.45 18.18
CA ARG A 56 -3.94 -5.73 19.17
C ARG A 56 -4.97 -6.66 18.54
N TYR A 57 -5.51 -7.61 19.31
CA TYR A 57 -6.51 -8.54 18.80
C TYR A 57 -7.91 -8.12 19.23
N ALA A 58 -8.82 -7.99 18.25
CA ALA A 58 -10.21 -7.68 18.49
C ALA A 58 -11.12 -8.31 17.41
N VAL A 59 -12.44 -8.26 17.63
CA VAL A 59 -13.46 -8.76 16.70
C VAL A 59 -14.16 -7.61 15.98
N GLY A 60 -14.94 -7.91 14.94
CA GLY A 60 -15.78 -6.91 14.26
C GLY A 60 -15.19 -6.33 12.97
N VAL A 61 -14.05 -6.82 12.49
CA VAL A 61 -13.51 -6.43 11.17
C VAL A 61 -14.45 -6.91 10.06
N LYS A 62 -14.74 -6.02 9.11
CA LYS A 62 -15.56 -6.31 7.94
C LYS A 62 -14.71 -6.28 6.66
N VAL A 63 -14.32 -7.47 6.18
CA VAL A 63 -13.61 -7.64 4.89
C VAL A 63 -14.59 -7.91 3.74
N PHE A 64 -15.68 -8.63 4.03
CA PHE A 64 -16.76 -8.93 3.10
C PHE A 64 -18.06 -8.27 3.59
N ASN A 65 -19.21 -8.87 3.27
CA ASN A 65 -20.51 -8.29 3.57
C ASN A 65 -20.85 -8.26 5.07
N PHE A 66 -20.26 -9.16 5.87
CA PHE A 66 -20.56 -9.30 7.30
C PHE A 66 -19.30 -9.08 8.16
N ALA A 67 -19.50 -8.56 9.36
CA ALA A 67 -18.43 -8.43 10.34
C ALA A 67 -18.01 -9.81 10.86
N SER A 68 -16.70 -10.01 10.98
CA SER A 68 -16.12 -11.21 11.53
C SER A 68 -16.39 -11.30 13.03
N GLN A 69 -16.86 -12.47 13.47
CA GLN A 69 -16.97 -12.84 14.89
C GLN A 69 -15.67 -13.42 15.44
N ARG A 70 -14.65 -13.61 14.60
CA ARG A 70 -13.34 -14.15 14.99
C ARG A 70 -12.34 -13.02 15.25
N GLN A 71 -11.35 -13.31 16.09
CA GLN A 71 -10.26 -12.38 16.36
C GLN A 71 -9.51 -12.04 15.07
N SER A 72 -9.26 -10.75 14.90
CA SER A 72 -8.46 -10.17 13.82
C SER A 72 -7.37 -9.30 14.46
N MET A 73 -6.25 -9.15 13.76
CA MET A 73 -5.15 -8.31 14.21
C MET A 73 -5.38 -6.86 13.75
N PHE A 74 -5.56 -5.98 14.72
CA PHE A 74 -5.60 -4.53 14.54
C PHE A 74 -4.18 -3.99 14.72
N LEU A 75 -3.71 -3.19 13.77
CA LEU A 75 -2.39 -2.58 13.81
C LEU A 75 -2.56 -1.09 14.12
N THR A 76 -2.10 -0.68 15.29
CA THR A 76 -2.13 0.74 15.70
C THR A 76 -0.77 1.36 15.42
N MET A 77 -0.75 2.51 14.75
CA MET A 77 0.45 3.35 14.61
C MET A 77 0.55 4.28 15.82
N GLU A 78 1.69 4.32 16.47
CA GLU A 78 1.98 5.31 17.51
C GLU A 78 2.67 6.50 16.85
N GLU A 79 2.02 7.66 16.82
CA GLU A 79 2.61 8.92 16.33
C GLU A 79 2.41 10.00 17.41
N SER A 80 3.45 10.79 17.69
CA SER A 80 3.31 11.93 18.60
C SER A 80 2.69 13.14 17.88
N PHE A 81 1.91 13.95 18.59
CA PHE A 81 1.20 15.10 18.00
C PHE A 81 2.16 16.17 17.43
N ASP A 82 3.29 16.38 18.08
CA ASP A 82 4.30 17.35 17.64
C ASP A 82 5.02 16.90 16.35
N GLU A 83 5.23 15.59 16.19
CA GLU A 83 5.74 15.01 14.95
C GLU A 83 4.72 15.15 13.81
N LEU A 84 3.43 14.95 14.10
CA LEU A 84 2.36 15.08 13.11
C LEU A 84 2.32 16.49 12.49
N MET A 85 2.37 17.54 13.32
CA MET A 85 2.31 18.92 12.83
C MET A 85 3.54 19.35 12.03
N ARG A 86 4.74 18.89 12.44
CA ARG A 86 5.98 19.11 11.69
C ARG A 86 5.92 18.38 10.34
N SER A 87 5.51 17.12 10.37
CA SER A 87 5.33 16.27 9.21
C SER A 87 4.34 16.87 8.20
N CYS A 88 3.21 17.44 8.63
CA CYS A 88 2.25 18.07 7.72
C CYS A 88 2.84 19.20 6.86
N LYS A 89 3.68 20.06 7.45
CA LYS A 89 4.35 21.15 6.71
C LYS A 89 5.46 20.63 5.79
N GLU A 90 6.17 19.59 6.22
CA GLU A 90 7.22 18.95 5.41
C GLU A 90 6.61 18.17 4.23
N MET A 91 5.51 17.45 4.45
CA MET A 91 4.78 16.70 3.41
C MET A 91 4.24 17.60 2.30
N LEU A 92 3.77 18.82 2.60
CA LEU A 92 3.34 19.79 1.58
C LEU A 92 4.50 20.28 0.68
N LYS A 93 5.73 20.27 1.22
CA LYS A 93 6.96 20.62 0.50
C LYS A 93 7.56 19.44 -0.25
N ALA A 94 7.28 18.22 0.19
CA ALA A 94 7.76 17.01 -0.46
C ALA A 94 7.29 16.94 -1.92
N TYR A 95 8.16 16.41 -2.78
CA TYR A 95 7.83 16.17 -4.18
C TYR A 95 6.78 15.04 -4.31
N ALA A 96 6.99 13.95 -3.57
CA ALA A 96 6.08 12.82 -3.45
C ALA A 96 6.08 12.29 -2.01
N VAL A 97 4.95 11.73 -1.59
CA VAL A 97 4.79 11.01 -0.32
C VAL A 97 4.25 9.62 -0.58
N GLN A 98 4.57 8.67 0.30
CA GLN A 98 3.90 7.38 0.30
C GLN A 98 2.53 7.53 0.96
N ILE A 99 1.50 7.04 0.27
CA ILE A 99 0.12 6.98 0.76
C ILE A 99 -0.35 5.53 0.81
N ASP A 100 -1.49 5.29 1.47
CA ASP A 100 -2.17 4.00 1.49
C ASP A 100 -1.36 2.86 2.14
N TYR A 101 -0.74 3.15 3.29
CA TYR A 101 -0.05 2.12 4.07
C TYR A 101 -0.98 0.92 4.39
N PRO A 102 -0.53 -0.33 4.20
CA PRO A 102 0.86 -0.76 3.98
C PRO A 102 1.29 -0.82 2.52
N CYS A 103 0.41 -0.52 1.56
CA CYS A 103 0.77 -0.43 0.16
C CYS A 103 1.73 0.73 -0.08
N VAL A 104 2.52 0.62 -1.15
CA VAL A 104 3.48 1.64 -1.54
C VAL A 104 2.94 2.39 -2.75
N HIS A 105 1.91 3.20 -2.51
CA HIS A 105 1.40 4.14 -3.51
C HIS A 105 2.07 5.49 -3.32
N ARG A 106 2.38 6.18 -4.43
CA ARG A 106 2.97 7.51 -4.41
C ARG A 106 1.90 8.51 -4.78
N GLY A 107 1.85 9.60 -4.04
CA GLY A 107 0.99 10.72 -4.36
C GLY A 107 1.63 12.02 -3.93
N ARG A 108 1.00 13.12 -4.32
CA ARG A 108 1.43 14.45 -3.91
C ARG A 108 0.39 15.05 -2.95
N VAL A 109 0.88 15.53 -1.81
CA VAL A 109 0.02 16.25 -0.87
C VAL A 109 -0.28 17.64 -1.44
N VAL A 110 -1.54 17.90 -1.76
CA VAL A 110 -1.99 19.21 -2.24
C VAL A 110 -2.54 20.07 -1.11
N ALA A 111 -3.06 19.44 -0.05
CA ALA A 111 -3.54 20.12 1.14
C ALA A 111 -3.42 19.24 2.39
N THR A 112 -3.11 19.86 3.53
CA THR A 112 -3.27 19.24 4.85
C THR A 112 -4.35 19.97 5.64
N ARG A 113 -5.02 19.27 6.56
CA ARG A 113 -5.98 19.87 7.48
C ARG A 113 -5.58 19.53 8.91
N TYR A 114 -5.63 20.51 9.80
CA TYR A 114 -5.37 20.29 11.22
C TYR A 114 -6.42 21.01 12.08
N MET A 115 -6.64 20.49 13.29
CA MET A 115 -7.55 21.10 14.25
C MET A 115 -6.75 21.95 15.23
N THR A 116 -7.16 23.20 15.41
CA THR A 116 -6.56 24.12 16.39
C THR A 116 -7.14 23.86 17.78
N ALA A 117 -6.50 24.40 18.82
CA ALA A 117 -6.92 24.22 20.22
C ALA A 117 -8.34 24.77 20.50
N ASP A 118 -8.82 25.72 19.70
CA ASP A 118 -10.18 26.27 19.76
C ASP A 118 -11.20 25.46 18.92
N GLY A 119 -10.83 24.27 18.45
CA GLY A 119 -11.71 23.35 17.72
C GLY A 119 -11.97 23.74 16.26
N LYS A 120 -11.30 24.77 15.73
CA LYS A 120 -11.42 25.14 14.31
C LYS A 120 -10.59 24.19 13.45
N VAL A 121 -11.10 23.90 12.24
CA VAL A 121 -10.35 23.13 11.25
C VAL A 121 -9.70 24.10 10.27
N MET A 122 -8.38 24.02 10.19
CA MET A 122 -7.56 24.83 9.29
C MET A 122 -7.10 23.97 8.13
N ARG A 123 -7.21 24.48 6.90
CA ARG A 123 -6.66 23.87 5.68
C ARG A 123 -5.42 24.65 5.27
N VAL A 124 -4.32 23.94 5.08
CA VAL A 124 -3.04 24.47 4.58
C VAL A 124 -2.82 23.93 3.18
N THR A 125 -2.66 24.82 2.20
CA THR A 125 -2.23 24.49 0.83
C THR A 125 -0.89 25.17 0.55
N ARG A 126 -0.30 24.94 -0.62
CA ARG A 126 0.89 25.68 -1.06
C ARG A 126 0.65 27.19 -1.20
N ASP A 127 -0.59 27.59 -1.47
CA ASP A 127 -0.98 28.99 -1.71
C ASP A 127 -1.37 29.75 -0.43
N GLY A 128 -1.32 29.08 0.73
CA GLY A 128 -1.60 29.68 2.03
C GLY A 128 -2.58 28.87 2.87
N GLU A 129 -3.06 29.49 3.94
CA GLU A 129 -3.87 28.86 4.97
C GLU A 129 -5.27 29.48 5.05
N LYS A 130 -6.31 28.65 5.15
CA LYS A 130 -7.71 29.08 5.25
C LYS A 130 -8.49 28.20 6.22
N ALA A 131 -9.38 28.82 7.01
CA ALA A 131 -10.35 28.09 7.83
C ALA A 131 -11.38 27.37 6.95
N VAL A 132 -11.76 26.15 7.34
CA VAL A 132 -12.73 25.31 6.61
C VAL A 132 -13.72 24.65 7.56
N SER A 133 -14.90 24.33 7.03
CA SER A 133 -15.92 23.54 7.73
C SER A 133 -15.36 22.16 8.14
N ALA A 134 -15.62 21.76 9.38
CA ALA A 134 -15.19 20.48 9.97
C ALA A 134 -15.80 19.23 9.30
N SER A 135 -16.80 19.39 8.43
CA SER A 135 -17.58 18.29 7.84
C SER A 135 -16.83 17.40 6.84
N THR A 136 -15.54 17.65 6.61
CA THR A 136 -14.76 16.93 5.58
C THR A 136 -13.35 16.66 6.12
N PHE A 137 -13.16 15.59 6.89
CA PHE A 137 -11.82 15.10 7.25
C PHE A 137 -11.32 14.16 6.15
N ARG A 138 -10.71 14.72 5.11
CA ARG A 138 -9.91 13.98 4.12
C ARG A 138 -8.69 14.82 3.77
N THR A 139 -7.51 14.21 3.84
CA THR A 139 -6.31 14.73 3.18
C THR A 139 -6.58 14.66 1.69
N ASP A 140 -6.52 15.81 1.02
CA ASP A 140 -6.66 15.85 -0.43
C ASP A 140 -5.30 15.40 -1.00
N VAL A 141 -5.29 14.25 -1.67
CA VAL A 141 -4.12 13.72 -2.37
C VAL A 141 -4.48 13.61 -3.83
N GLU A 142 -3.61 14.11 -4.70
CA GLU A 142 -3.68 13.81 -6.13
C GLU A 142 -2.84 12.54 -6.37
N ASP A 143 -3.51 11.49 -6.87
CA ASP A 143 -2.83 10.28 -7.32
C ASP A 143 -2.03 10.62 -8.58
N GLU A 144 -0.72 10.35 -8.56
CA GLU A 144 0.03 10.27 -9.81
C GLU A 144 -0.33 8.92 -10.44
N LEU A 145 -1.15 8.94 -11.49
CA LEU A 145 -1.34 7.80 -12.39
C LEU A 145 0.01 7.50 -13.04
N ASP A 146 0.82 6.65 -12.42
CA ASP A 146 2.06 6.18 -13.01
C ASP A 146 1.72 5.33 -14.25
N TYR A 147 1.81 5.97 -15.41
CA TYR A 147 2.03 5.37 -16.71
C TYR A 147 3.34 4.57 -16.64
N HIS A 148 3.25 3.27 -16.41
CA HIS A 148 4.34 2.36 -16.75
C HIS A 148 4.31 2.09 -18.27
N ASP A 149 4.90 3.01 -19.03
CA ASP A 149 5.41 2.77 -20.37
C ASP A 149 6.90 3.15 -20.36
N ARG A 150 7.77 2.20 -19.96
CA ARG A 150 9.20 2.11 -20.35
C ARG A 150 9.70 0.68 -20.17
#